data_AF-A0A8S3BR61-F1
#
_entry.id   AF-A0A8S3BR61-F1
#
_cell.length_a   1.000
_cell.length_b   1.000
_cell.length_c   1.000
_cell.angle_alpha   90.00
_cell.angle_beta   90.00
_cell.angle_gamma   90.00
#
_symmetry.space_group_name_H-M   'P 1'
#
loop_
_entity.id
_entity.type
_entity.pdbx_description
1 polymer ?
#
loop_
_entity_poly.entity_id
_entity_poly.type
_entity_poly.pdbx_seq_one_letter_code
_entity_poly.pdbx_strand_id
1 'polypeptide(L)'
;REIGHQGPKTSKAVFLGDTNRLLSTGFGKQYERQVAIWNANDLSNPLIMETVDFSAGILVPFYDHDTRIIYLAGKGDGNIRYYELTDQCEPYLYFLSEYKSSSPQRCLGVMPKIGLDVTRNEIMRFYKLFAIGSICEPISMI
;
A
#
# COMPACT_ATOMS: atom_id res chain seq x y z
N ARG A 1 9.61 22.59 -11.93
CA ARG A 1 8.30 22.13 -11.43
C ARG A 1 8.60 20.87 -10.63
N GLU A 2 8.29 20.82 -9.34
CA GLU A 2 8.47 19.58 -8.56
C GLU A 2 7.39 18.59 -9.02
N ILE A 3 7.82 17.46 -9.58
CA ILE A 3 6.94 16.41 -10.11
C ILE A 3 6.93 15.29 -9.06
N GLY A 4 5.75 14.94 -8.54
CA GLY A 4 5.59 13.90 -7.53
C GLY A 4 5.13 14.41 -6.16
N HIS A 5 5.41 13.61 -5.13
CA HIS A 5 5.13 13.92 -3.73
C HIS A 5 6.04 15.07 -3.26
N GLN A 6 5.47 16.14 -2.70
CA GLN A 6 6.20 17.37 -2.34
C GLN A 6 6.95 17.28 -1.00
N GLY A 7 6.69 16.25 -0.22
CA GLY A 7 7.30 16.06 1.08
C GLY A 7 8.76 15.60 0.97
N PRO A 8 9.60 15.88 1.98
CA PRO A 8 11.05 15.65 1.92
C PRO A 8 11.46 14.18 2.13
N LYS A 9 10.50 13.29 2.40
CA LYS A 9 10.76 11.87 2.70
C LYS A 9 10.67 11.02 1.44
N THR A 10 11.36 9.89 1.46
CA THR A 10 11.42 8.95 0.32
C THR A 10 10.05 8.43 -0.08
N SER A 11 9.75 8.50 -1.38
CA SER A 11 8.59 7.85 -2.00
C SER A 11 8.85 6.37 -2.34
N LYS A 12 7.78 5.61 -2.50
CA LYS A 12 7.81 4.25 -3.08
C LYS A 12 6.85 4.21 -4.26
N ALA A 13 7.10 3.32 -5.20
CA ALA A 13 6.22 3.13 -6.34
C ALA A 13 6.16 1.67 -6.78
N VAL A 14 5.02 1.27 -7.30
CA VAL A 14 4.74 -0.06 -7.85
C VAL A 14 3.93 0.07 -9.14
N PHE A 15 4.21 -0.78 -10.11
CA PHE A 15 3.38 -0.90 -11.30
C PHE A 15 2.07 -1.61 -10.95
N LEU A 16 0.96 -1.12 -11.49
CA LEU A 16 -0.37 -1.69 -11.30
C LEU A 16 -0.68 -2.70 -12.42
N GLY A 17 0.22 -3.68 -12.58
CA GLY A 17 0.06 -4.77 -13.52
C GLY A 17 -0.16 -4.32 -14.97
N ASP A 18 -1.25 -4.78 -15.57
CA ASP A 18 -1.64 -4.59 -16.97
C ASP A 18 -2.40 -3.27 -17.23
N THR A 19 -2.65 -2.46 -16.19
CA THR A 19 -3.45 -1.22 -16.31
C THR A 19 -2.71 -0.05 -16.96
N ASN A 20 -1.41 -0.21 -17.25
CA ASN A 20 -0.50 0.87 -17.68
C ASN A 20 -0.47 2.07 -16.71
N ARG A 21 -0.65 1.78 -15.42
CA ARG A 21 -0.63 2.77 -14.34
C ARG A 21 0.44 2.43 -13.32
N LEU A 22 0.88 3.46 -12.61
CA LEU A 22 1.79 3.35 -11.47
C LEU A 22 1.06 3.85 -10.23
N LEU A 23 1.24 3.17 -9.11
CA LEU A 23 0.91 3.72 -7.81
C LEU A 23 2.18 4.18 -7.13
N SER A 24 2.14 5.36 -6.51
CA SER A 24 3.21 5.82 -5.63
C SER A 24 2.68 6.24 -4.27
N THR A 25 3.48 6.00 -3.24
CA THR A 25 3.28 6.52 -1.90
C THR A 25 4.37 7.52 -1.57
N GLY A 26 4.04 8.52 -0.76
CA GLY A 26 5.00 9.54 -0.37
C GLY A 26 4.44 10.44 0.72
N PHE A 27 4.97 11.65 0.78
CA PHE A 27 4.56 12.66 1.75
C PHE A 27 4.16 13.93 1.03
N GLY A 28 3.13 14.60 1.53
CA GLY A 28 2.76 15.93 1.08
C GLY A 28 3.63 17.01 1.74
N LYS A 29 3.34 18.27 1.38
CA LYS A 29 4.06 19.45 1.88
C LYS A 29 3.87 19.64 3.39
N GLN A 30 2.77 19.13 3.96
CA GLN A 30 2.47 19.19 5.38
C GLN A 30 2.88 17.91 6.12
N TYR A 31 3.76 17.08 5.52
CA TYR A 31 4.22 15.80 6.08
C TYR A 31 3.12 14.76 6.28
N GLU A 32 1.97 14.93 5.65
CA GLU A 32 0.91 13.94 5.55
C GLU A 32 1.31 12.82 4.57
N ARG A 33 0.97 11.57 4.86
CA ARG A 33 1.25 10.45 3.97
C ARG A 33 0.25 10.47 2.83
N GLN A 34 0.73 10.38 1.60
CA GLN A 34 -0.09 10.45 0.40
C GLN A 34 0.06 9.19 -0.44
N VAL A 35 -1.00 8.85 -1.17
CA VAL A 35 -1.01 7.86 -2.24
C VAL A 35 -1.43 8.55 -3.53
N ALA A 36 -0.81 8.20 -4.64
CA ALA A 36 -1.14 8.75 -5.94
C ALA A 36 -1.10 7.69 -7.04
N ILE A 37 -2.02 7.77 -7.98
CA ILE A 37 -2.04 6.95 -9.20
C ILE A 37 -1.60 7.81 -10.38
N TRP A 38 -0.79 7.24 -11.26
CA TRP A 38 -0.19 7.92 -12.40
C TRP A 38 -0.43 7.13 -13.68
N ASN A 39 -0.53 7.83 -14.80
CA ASN A 39 -0.46 7.20 -16.11
C ASN A 39 1.02 6.92 -16.44
N ALA A 40 1.38 5.67 -16.73
CA ALA A 40 2.78 5.31 -16.98
C ALA A 40 3.35 5.96 -18.25
N ASN A 41 2.50 6.35 -19.21
CA ASN A 41 2.90 7.06 -20.42
C ASN A 41 3.01 8.57 -20.25
N ASP A 42 2.36 9.14 -19.22
CA ASP A 42 2.42 10.57 -18.91
C ASP A 42 2.44 10.79 -17.39
N LEU A 43 3.65 11.03 -16.87
CA LEU A 43 3.89 11.29 -15.45
C LEU A 43 3.84 12.78 -15.09
N SER A 44 3.33 13.63 -15.99
CA SER A 44 3.30 15.08 -15.76
C SER A 44 2.38 15.47 -14.61
N ASN A 45 1.25 14.76 -14.45
CA ASN A 45 0.29 14.96 -13.36
C ASN A 45 -0.25 13.61 -12.86
N PRO A 46 -0.56 13.48 -11.55
CA PRO A 46 -1.25 12.30 -11.05
C PRO A 46 -2.69 12.26 -11.57
N LEU A 47 -3.20 11.05 -11.82
CA LEU A 47 -4.63 10.81 -12.07
C LEU A 47 -5.46 11.06 -10.82
N ILE A 48 -4.94 10.64 -9.67
CA ILE A 48 -5.49 10.96 -8.35
C ILE A 48 -4.34 11.06 -7.34
N MET A 49 -4.50 11.91 -6.33
CA MET A 49 -3.61 12.03 -5.18
C MET A 49 -4.45 12.26 -3.92
N GLU A 50 -4.38 11.33 -2.97
CA GLU A 50 -5.14 11.37 -1.73
C GLU A 50 -4.24 11.29 -0.50
N THR A 51 -4.66 11.97 0.56
CA THR A 51 -4.03 11.87 1.87
C THR A 51 -4.53 10.63 2.61
N VAL A 52 -3.61 9.78 3.06
CA VAL A 52 -3.90 8.54 3.81
C VAL A 52 -4.02 8.83 5.31
N ASP A 53 -3.00 9.44 5.91
CA ASP A 53 -3.00 9.90 7.31
C ASP A 53 -1.78 10.81 7.60
N PHE A 54 -1.52 11.12 8.88
CA PHE A 54 -0.44 12.01 9.33
C PHE A 54 0.71 11.28 10.04
N SER A 55 0.84 9.96 9.85
CA SER A 55 1.89 9.18 10.52
C SER A 55 3.26 9.40 9.87
N ALA A 56 4.34 9.18 10.62
CA ALA A 56 5.69 9.49 10.16
C ALA A 56 6.37 8.39 9.31
N GLY A 57 5.89 7.15 9.37
CA GLY A 57 6.51 5.99 8.72
C GLY A 57 6.27 5.98 7.20
N ILE A 58 7.31 5.67 6.42
CA ILE A 58 7.19 5.52 4.96
C ILE A 58 6.21 4.38 4.66
N LEU A 59 5.14 4.67 3.91
CA LEU A 59 4.20 3.66 3.43
C LEU A 59 4.84 2.84 2.31
N VAL A 60 4.78 1.53 2.47
CA VAL A 60 5.16 0.56 1.43
C VAL A 60 3.87 0.04 0.79
N PRO A 61 3.68 0.25 -0.52
CA PRO A 61 2.56 -0.32 -1.24
C PRO A 61 2.86 -1.75 -1.68
N PHE A 62 1.88 -2.63 -1.53
CA PHE A 62 1.86 -3.99 -2.08
C PHE A 62 0.63 -4.12 -2.96
N TYR A 63 0.83 -4.44 -4.23
CA TYR A 63 -0.27 -4.60 -5.19
C TYR A 63 -0.48 -6.07 -5.49
N ASP A 64 -1.73 -6.52 -5.34
CA ASP A 64 -2.17 -7.82 -5.79
C ASP A 64 -2.89 -7.69 -7.14
N HIS A 65 -2.25 -8.18 -8.20
CA HIS A 65 -2.81 -8.12 -9.55
C HIS A 65 -4.07 -8.96 -9.76
N ASP A 66 -4.26 -10.05 -9.01
CA ASP A 66 -5.38 -10.97 -9.21
C ASP A 66 -6.69 -10.37 -8.70
N THR A 67 -6.62 -9.73 -7.53
CA THR A 67 -7.78 -9.12 -6.85
C THR A 67 -7.87 -7.62 -7.05
N ARG A 68 -6.85 -7.01 -7.64
CA ARG A 68 -6.68 -5.55 -7.79
C ARG A 68 -6.69 -4.80 -6.46
N ILE A 69 -6.30 -5.47 -5.39
CA ILE A 69 -6.21 -4.87 -4.05
C ILE A 69 -4.81 -4.31 -3.83
N ILE A 70 -4.76 -3.10 -3.27
CA ILE A 70 -3.55 -2.42 -2.83
C ILE A 70 -3.51 -2.45 -1.31
N TYR A 71 -2.46 -3.00 -0.74
CA TYR A 71 -2.18 -2.96 0.69
C TYR A 71 -1.12 -1.90 0.98
N LEU A 72 -1.43 -0.97 1.89
CA LEU A 72 -0.53 0.08 2.35
C LEU A 72 -0.16 -0.18 3.81
N ALA A 73 1.14 -0.28 4.07
CA ALA A 73 1.64 -0.44 5.43
C ALA A 73 2.99 0.25 5.62
N GLY A 74 3.18 0.92 6.76
CA GLY A 74 4.42 1.59 7.11
C GLY A 74 5.18 0.90 8.23
N LYS A 75 6.48 1.17 8.32
CA LYS A 75 7.26 0.83 9.52
C LYS A 75 6.75 1.67 10.69
N GLY A 76 6.48 1.01 11.81
CA GLY A 76 5.92 1.62 13.02
C GLY A 76 4.39 1.59 13.06
N ASP A 77 3.72 1.27 11.95
CA ASP A 77 2.27 1.15 11.93
C ASP A 77 1.83 -0.15 12.61
N GLY A 78 0.71 -0.09 13.32
CA GLY A 78 0.04 -1.29 13.86
C GLY A 78 -0.93 -1.92 12.86
N ASN A 79 -1.38 -1.12 11.89
CA ASN A 79 -2.41 -1.46 10.91
C ASN A 79 -1.85 -1.70 9.50
N ILE A 80 -2.65 -2.39 8.68
CA ILE A 80 -2.45 -2.55 7.25
C ILE A 80 -3.75 -2.09 6.60
N ARG A 81 -3.71 -0.99 5.83
CA ARG A 81 -4.88 -0.48 5.10
C ARG A 81 -4.93 -1.09 3.72
N TYR A 82 -6.12 -1.35 3.21
CA TYR A 82 -6.25 -1.87 1.87
C TYR A 82 -7.38 -1.21 1.08
N TYR A 83 -7.13 -1.11 -0.22
CA TYR A 83 -7.93 -0.37 -1.18
C TYR A 83 -8.16 -1.24 -2.41
N GLU A 84 -9.31 -1.07 -3.05
CA GLU A 84 -9.58 -1.66 -4.37
C GLU A 84 -9.23 -0.67 -5.46
N LEU A 85 -8.52 -1.14 -6.49
CA LEU A 85 -8.24 -0.37 -7.70
C LEU A 85 -9.32 -0.63 -8.76
N THR A 86 -9.90 0.44 -9.30
CA THR A 86 -10.81 0.38 -10.45
C THR A 86 -10.26 1.13 -11.65
N ASP A 87 -10.53 0.60 -12.84
CA ASP A 87 -10.03 1.18 -14.09
C ASP A 87 -11.01 2.18 -14.73
N GLN A 88 -12.29 2.10 -14.35
CA GLN A 88 -13.41 2.62 -15.13
C GLN A 88 -13.73 4.10 -14.88
N CYS A 89 -13.64 4.57 -13.62
CA CYS A 89 -13.92 5.96 -13.28
C CYS A 89 -13.30 6.37 -11.93
N GLU A 90 -13.15 7.69 -11.75
CA GLU A 90 -12.77 8.33 -10.49
C GLU A 90 -13.69 7.85 -9.34
N PRO A 91 -13.15 7.59 -8.13
CA PRO A 91 -11.81 7.91 -7.60
C PRO A 91 -10.66 6.97 -7.99
N TYR A 92 -10.87 5.92 -8.79
CA TYR A 92 -9.88 4.85 -9.09
C TYR A 92 -9.40 4.02 -7.88
N LEU A 93 -9.41 4.59 -6.67
CA LEU A 93 -8.98 3.97 -5.44
C LEU A 93 -10.15 4.00 -4.45
N TYR A 94 -10.63 2.83 -4.02
CA TYR A 94 -11.69 2.73 -3.01
C TYR A 94 -11.15 2.12 -1.73
N PHE A 95 -11.29 2.83 -0.61
CA PHE A 95 -10.95 2.24 0.68
C PHE A 95 -11.87 1.06 0.99
N LEU A 96 -11.29 -0.10 1.25
CA LEU A 96 -12.04 -1.30 1.64
C LEU A 96 -12.13 -1.39 3.16
N SER A 97 -11.01 -1.66 3.81
CA SER A 97 -10.92 -1.81 5.27
C SER A 97 -9.46 -1.77 5.70
N GLU A 98 -9.22 -2.03 6.99
CA GLU A 98 -7.89 -2.11 7.57
C GLU A 98 -7.79 -3.24 8.59
N TYR A 99 -6.69 -3.98 8.53
CA TYR A 99 -6.27 -4.86 9.61
C TYR A 99 -5.72 -3.97 10.73
N LYS A 100 -6.15 -4.20 11.98
CA LYS A 100 -5.71 -3.43 13.16
C LYS A 100 -4.99 -4.34 14.14
N SER A 101 -3.87 -3.85 14.66
CA SER A 101 -3.17 -4.47 15.78
C SER A 101 -2.50 -3.39 16.62
N SER A 102 -2.46 -3.59 17.94
CA SER A 102 -1.79 -2.69 18.87
C SER A 102 -0.27 -2.72 18.75
N SER A 103 0.27 -3.79 18.18
CA SER A 103 1.71 -3.99 18.08
C SER A 103 2.27 -3.36 16.81
N PRO A 104 3.22 -2.42 16.91
CA PRO A 104 3.82 -1.80 15.74
C PRO A 104 4.70 -2.79 14.97
N GLN A 105 4.68 -2.71 13.64
CA GLN A 105 5.51 -3.56 12.78
C GLN A 105 6.85 -2.91 12.45
N ARG A 106 7.92 -3.73 12.45
CA ARG A 106 9.23 -3.34 11.95
C ARG A 106 9.30 -3.44 10.44
N CYS A 107 8.73 -4.50 9.88
CA CYS A 107 8.57 -4.75 8.45
C CYS A 107 7.45 -5.76 8.21
N LEU A 108 7.08 -5.89 6.93
CA LEU A 108 6.20 -6.94 6.43
C LEU A 108 6.94 -7.74 5.36
N GLY A 109 6.89 -9.06 5.48
CA GLY A 109 7.13 -9.98 4.37
C GLY A 109 5.82 -10.34 3.68
N VAL A 110 5.89 -10.87 2.46
CA VAL A 110 4.72 -11.29 1.67
C VAL A 110 4.93 -12.71 1.18
N MET A 111 3.88 -13.54 1.29
CA MET A 111 3.84 -14.87 0.68
C MET A 111 3.49 -14.76 -0.81
N PRO A 112 4.29 -15.36 -1.73
CA PRO A 112 3.88 -15.52 -3.12
C PRO A 112 2.56 -16.27 -3.25
N LYS A 113 1.78 -15.96 -4.30
CA LYS A 113 0.45 -16.56 -4.54
C LYS A 113 0.42 -18.09 -4.46
N ILE A 114 1.46 -18.74 -4.96
CA ILE A 114 1.60 -20.20 -4.95
C ILE A 114 1.68 -20.82 -3.54
N GLY A 115 1.95 -20.04 -2.50
CA GLY A 115 2.03 -20.51 -1.11
C GLY A 115 0.83 -20.12 -0.25
N LEU A 116 -0.23 -19.57 -0.85
CA LEU A 116 -1.48 -19.24 -0.16
C LEU A 116 -2.37 -20.47 0.00
N ASP A 117 -3.17 -20.47 1.05
CA ASP A 117 -4.13 -21.54 1.34
C ASP A 117 -5.48 -21.27 0.66
N VAL A 118 -5.63 -21.79 -0.56
CA VAL A 118 -6.86 -21.68 -1.35
C VAL A 118 -8.07 -22.36 -0.70
N THR A 119 -7.86 -23.33 0.20
CA THR A 119 -8.98 -24.02 0.88
C THR A 119 -9.68 -23.13 1.89
N ARG A 120 -8.99 -22.08 2.35
CA ARG A 120 -9.49 -21.07 3.28
C ARG A 120 -9.81 -19.75 2.60
N ASN A 121 -9.82 -19.71 1.27
CA ASN A 121 -10.00 -18.51 0.46
C ASN A 121 -8.97 -17.41 0.79
N GLU A 122 -7.75 -17.80 1.18
CA GLU A 122 -6.72 -16.81 1.48
C GLU A 122 -6.22 -16.14 0.19
N ILE A 123 -6.41 -14.83 0.10
CA ILE A 123 -6.03 -14.02 -1.06
C ILE A 123 -4.64 -13.39 -0.93
N MET A 124 -4.17 -13.18 0.30
CA MET A 124 -2.86 -12.60 0.58
C MET A 124 -2.39 -13.00 1.98
N ARG A 125 -1.10 -13.28 2.17
CA ARG A 125 -0.51 -13.53 3.49
C ARG A 125 0.70 -12.65 3.71
N PHE A 126 0.67 -11.88 4.79
CA PHE A 126 1.80 -11.09 5.27
C PHE A 126 2.53 -11.82 6.40
N TYR A 127 3.84 -11.60 6.50
CA TYR A 127 4.64 -11.97 7.66
C TYR A 127 5.00 -10.71 8.42
N LYS A 128 4.24 -10.41 9.47
CA LYS A 128 4.40 -9.21 10.28
C LYS A 128 5.52 -9.43 11.29
N LEU A 129 6.64 -8.73 11.11
CA LEU A 129 7.72 -8.70 12.10
C LEU A 129 7.42 -7.60 13.13
N PHE A 130 7.30 -7.98 14.39
CA PHE A 130 6.97 -7.06 15.46
C PHE A 130 8.17 -6.17 15.79
N ALA A 131 7.91 -4.92 16.17
CA ALA A 131 8.99 -4.01 16.58
C ALA A 131 9.65 -4.45 17.89
N ILE A 132 8.92 -5.17 18.74
CA ILE A 132 9.32 -5.65 20.07
C ILE A 132 9.18 -7.16 20.12
N GLY A 133 10.10 -7.85 20.80
CA GLY A 133 9.99 -9.27 21.12
C GLY A 133 10.50 -10.24 20.05
N SER A 134 11.01 -9.75 18.92
CA SER A 134 11.53 -10.61 17.81
C SER A 134 10.52 -11.67 17.34
N ILE A 135 9.24 -11.32 17.37
CA ILE A 135 8.13 -12.19 16.97
C ILE A 135 7.77 -11.89 15.51
N CYS A 136 7.57 -12.95 14.73
CA CYS A 136 7.01 -12.87 13.39
C CYS A 136 5.68 -13.62 13.37
N GLU A 137 4.60 -12.93 12.98
CA GLU A 137 3.25 -13.50 12.92
C GLU A 137 2.71 -13.48 11.48
N PRO A 138 2.16 -14.60 10.98
CA PRO A 138 1.46 -14.61 9.70
C PRO A 138 0.09 -13.92 9.82
N ILE A 139 -0.19 -12.97 8.92
CA ILE A 139 -1.48 -12.29 8.80
C ILE A 139 -2.11 -12.70 7.48
N SER A 140 -3.14 -13.54 7.57
CA SER A 140 -3.95 -13.97 6.43
C SER A 140 -5.04 -12.94 6.11
N MET A 141 -5.11 -12.53 4.86
CA MET A 141 -6.22 -11.78 4.28
C MET A 141 -7.13 -12.79 3.58
N ILE A 142 -8.36 -12.91 4.07
CA ILE A 142 -9.38 -13.88 3.63
C ILE A 142 -10.64 -13.09 3.26
#